data_AF-A0A9Q1UXY9-F1
#
_entry.id   AF-A0A9Q1UXY9-F1
#
_cell.length_a   1.000
_cell.length_b   1.000
_cell.length_c   1.000
_cell.angle_alpha   90.00
_cell.angle_beta   90.00
_cell.angle_gamma   90.00
#
_symmetry.space_group_name_H-M   'P 1'
#
loop_
_entity.id
_entity.type
_entity.pdbx_description
1 polymer ?
#
loop_
_entity_poly.entity_id
_entity_poly.type
_entity_poly.pdbx_seq_one_letter_code
_entity_poly.pdbx_strand_id
1 'polypeptide(L)'
;MRKKILSTSLAIMFLLTSLLFTGCGQKKETNLQKVRLNEVVRSVFYAPMYVAINEGFFKEQGLDIDLSTGQGADARMFKTQV
;
A
#
# COMPACT_ATOMS: atom_id res chain seq x y z
N MET A 1 53.83 4.81 14.05
CA MET A 1 52.64 5.68 14.24
C MET A 1 51.75 5.76 13.00
N ARG A 2 52.29 5.92 11.78
CA ARG A 2 51.53 5.98 10.50
C ARG A 2 50.61 4.77 10.23
N LYS A 3 51.04 3.54 10.53
CA LYS A 3 50.22 2.32 10.35
C LYS A 3 49.00 2.23 11.28
N LYS A 4 49.09 2.80 12.49
CA LYS A 4 47.99 2.84 13.47
C LYS A 4 46.92 3.86 13.05
N ILE A 5 47.35 5.02 12.55
CA ILE A 5 46.47 6.08 12.01
C ILE A 5 45.73 5.59 10.75
N LEU A 6 46.42 4.84 9.88
CA LEU A 6 45.81 4.23 8.70
C LEU A 6 44.78 3.14 9.06
N SER A 7 45.07 2.33 10.09
CA SER A 7 44.16 1.29 10.58
C SER A 7 42.90 1.87 11.23
N THR A 8 43.02 2.95 12.02
CA THR A 8 41.86 3.60 12.64
C THR A 8 40.99 4.32 11.60
N SER A 9 41.61 4.94 10.60
CA SER A 9 40.91 5.56 9.47
C SER A 9 40.05 4.54 8.69
N LEU A 10 40.60 3.35 8.43
CA LEU A 10 39.90 2.30 7.70
C LEU A 10 38.72 1.72 8.49
N ALA A 11 38.86 1.56 9.81
CA ALA A 11 37.80 1.09 10.69
C ALA A 11 36.60 2.07 10.74
N ILE A 12 36.87 3.37 10.76
CA ILE A 12 35.83 4.42 10.75
C ILE A 12 35.07 4.41 9.42
N MET A 13 35.77 4.23 8.30
CA MET A 13 35.17 4.15 6.97
C MET A 13 34.26 2.92 6.82
N PHE A 14 34.67 1.78 7.40
CA PHE A 14 33.87 0.55 7.43
C PHE A 14 32.62 0.69 8.33
N LEU A 15 32.74 1.42 9.44
CA LEU A 15 31.60 1.72 10.31
C LEU A 15 30.59 2.64 9.61
N LEU A 16 31.06 3.70 8.93
CA LEU A 16 30.19 4.61 8.16
C LEU A 16 29.47 3.91 7.00
N THR A 17 30.14 2.99 6.30
CA THR A 17 29.53 2.22 5.22
C THR A 17 28.50 1.21 5.72
N SER A 18 28.67 0.67 6.93
CA SER A 18 27.67 -0.22 7.55
C SER A 18 26.35 0.49 7.90
N LEU A 19 26.39 1.78 8.24
CA LEU A 19 25.19 2.58 8.50
C LEU A 19 24.38 2.88 7.22
N LEU A 20 25.01 2.86 6.05
CA LEU A 20 24.32 3.09 4.77
C LEU A 20 23.49 1.87 4.32
N PHE A 21 23.72 0.70 4.91
CA PHE A 21 23.06 -0.55 4.52
C PHE A 21 21.84 -0.91 5.39
N THR A 22 21.54 -0.16 6.46
CA THR A 22 20.40 -0.45 7.35
C THR A 22 19.07 0.18 6.89
N GLY A 23 19.03 0.81 5.72
CA GLY A 23 17.87 1.52 5.19
C GLY A 23 16.82 0.68 4.45
N CYS A 24 17.03 -0.63 4.26
CA CYS A 24 16.09 -1.50 3.55
C CYS A 24 15.03 -2.05 4.52
N GLY A 25 14.23 -1.14 5.06
CA GLY A 25 13.19 -1.44 6.03
C GLY A 25 12.13 -0.36 6.06
N GLN A 26 11.79 0.22 4.91
CA GLN A 26 10.56 1.00 4.81
C GLN A 26 9.40 0.01 4.95
N LYS A 27 8.90 -0.14 6.17
CA LYS A 27 7.48 -0.41 6.37
C LYS A 27 6.78 0.74 5.64
N LYS A 28 6.38 0.50 4.40
CA LYS A 28 5.42 1.35 3.72
C LYS A 28 4.23 1.38 4.66
N GLU A 29 4.06 2.45 5.41
CA GLU A 29 2.71 2.83 5.82
C GLU A 29 1.98 3.00 4.50
N THR A 30 1.28 1.95 4.09
CA THR A 30 0.42 1.95 2.93
C THR A 30 -0.69 2.91 3.30
N ASN A 31 -0.48 4.20 3.02
CA ASN A 31 -1.53 5.20 3.10
C ASN A 31 -2.52 4.84 1.98
N LEU A 32 -3.44 3.93 2.31
CA LEU A 32 -4.39 3.41 1.35
C LEU A 32 -5.32 4.56 0.97
N GLN A 33 -5.35 4.88 -0.31
CA GLN A 33 -6.31 5.85 -0.82
C GLN A 33 -7.69 5.19 -0.82
N LYS A 34 -8.58 5.72 0.02
CA LYS A 34 -9.96 5.24 0.11
C LYS A 34 -10.78 5.69 -1.09
N VAL A 35 -11.33 4.74 -1.84
CA VAL A 35 -12.20 4.94 -3.00
C VAL A 35 -13.59 4.42 -2.65
N ARG A 36 -14.59 5.32 -2.67
CA ARG A 36 -15.99 4.93 -2.44
C ARG A 36 -16.67 4.66 -3.77
N LEU A 37 -17.21 3.46 -3.91
CA LEU A 37 -17.86 2.99 -5.12
C LEU A 37 -19.32 2.67 -4.81
N ASN A 38 -20.23 3.13 -5.67
CA ASN A 38 -21.66 2.88 -5.51
C ASN A 38 -22.19 2.13 -6.73
N GLU A 39 -22.62 0.89 -6.52
CA GLU A 39 -23.28 0.09 -7.54
C GLU A 39 -24.80 0.20 -7.45
N VAL A 40 -25.46 0.47 -8.58
CA VAL A 40 -26.93 0.54 -8.66
C VAL A 40 -27.52 -0.80 -9.13
N VAL A 41 -26.76 -1.56 -9.92
CA VAL A 41 -27.18 -2.85 -10.48
C VAL A 41 -26.05 -3.85 -10.33
N ARG A 42 -26.37 -5.03 -9.79
CA ARG A 42 -25.44 -6.16 -9.69
C ARG A 42 -25.53 -7.02 -10.95
N SER A 43 -24.43 -7.12 -11.67
CA SER A 43 -24.35 -7.86 -12.94
C SER A 43 -23.10 -8.73 -12.98
N VAL A 44 -23.19 -9.87 -13.68
CA VAL A 44 -22.05 -10.77 -13.95
C VAL A 44 -20.91 -10.02 -14.67
N PHE A 45 -21.24 -8.94 -15.39
CA PHE A 45 -20.26 -8.07 -16.02
C PHE A 45 -19.21 -7.52 -15.03
N TYR A 46 -19.60 -7.26 -13.77
CA TYR A 46 -18.69 -6.76 -12.72
C TYR A 46 -17.98 -7.87 -11.92
N ALA A 47 -18.22 -9.15 -12.25
CA ALA A 47 -17.58 -10.27 -11.56
C ALA A 47 -16.04 -10.15 -11.48
N PRO A 48 -15.32 -9.74 -12.54
CA PRO A 48 -13.87 -9.56 -12.45
C PRO A 48 -13.47 -8.49 -11.42
N MET A 49 -14.26 -7.43 -11.27
CA MET A 49 -14.03 -6.37 -10.28
C MET A 49 -14.21 -6.90 -8.85
N TYR A 50 -15.28 -7.64 -8.58
CA TYR A 50 -15.52 -8.22 -7.24
C TYR A 50 -14.40 -9.19 -6.85
N VAL A 51 -13.94 -10.02 -7.78
CA VAL A 51 -12.80 -10.92 -7.54
C VAL A 51 -11.54 -10.11 -7.22
N ALA A 52 -11.24 -9.06 -7.99
CA ALA A 52 -10.06 -8.22 -7.73
C ALA A 52 -10.11 -7.49 -6.37
N ILE A 53 -11.31 -7.09 -5.90
CA ILE A 53 -11.51 -6.55 -4.55
C ILE A 53 -11.21 -7.62 -3.49
N ASN A 54 -11.74 -8.84 -3.68
CA ASN A 54 -11.60 -9.94 -2.73
C ASN A 54 -10.17 -10.49 -2.64
N GLU A 55 -9.49 -10.62 -3.79
CA GLU A 55 -8.08 -11.07 -3.87
C GLU A 55 -7.10 -9.98 -3.42
N GLY A 56 -7.57 -8.77 -3.10
CA GLY A 56 -6.73 -7.71 -2.52
C GLY A 56 -5.86 -6.96 -3.54
N PHE A 57 -6.07 -7.15 -4.85
CA PHE A 57 -5.28 -6.50 -5.90
C PHE A 57 -5.31 -4.97 -5.80
N PHE A 58 -6.44 -4.39 -5.39
CA PHE A 58 -6.52 -2.94 -5.13
C PHE A 58 -5.67 -2.51 -3.94
N LYS A 59 -5.64 -3.30 -2.86
CA LYS A 59 -4.84 -3.01 -1.66
C LYS A 59 -3.34 -3.06 -1.97
N GLU A 60 -2.91 -3.99 -2.82
CA GLU A 60 -1.53 -4.08 -3.31
C GLU A 60 -1.11 -2.83 -4.09
N GLN A 61 -2.06 -2.21 -4.81
CA GLN A 61 -1.85 -0.94 -5.51
C GLN A 61 -2.05 0.29 -4.62
N GLY A 62 -2.30 0.11 -3.32
CA GLY A 62 -2.50 1.22 -2.38
C GLY A 62 -3.91 1.80 -2.38
N LEU A 63 -4.91 1.06 -2.86
CA LEU A 63 -6.32 1.48 -2.91
C LEU A 63 -7.17 0.67 -1.93
N ASP A 64 -8.00 1.36 -1.15
CA ASP A 64 -9.01 0.74 -0.29
C ASP A 64 -10.39 0.99 -0.88
N ILE A 65 -11.04 -0.05 -1.40
CA ILE A 65 -12.34 0.05 -2.08
C ILE A 65 -13.44 -0.16 -1.04
N ASP A 66 -14.27 0.87 -0.85
CA ASP A 66 -15.50 0.83 -0.05
C ASP A 66 -16.68 0.77 -1.02
N LEU A 67 -17.21 -0.44 -1.22
CA LEU A 67 -18.27 -0.68 -2.19
C LEU A 67 -19.62 -0.72 -1.48
N SER A 68 -20.56 0.08 -1.97
CA SER A 68 -21.92 0.17 -1.46
C SER A 68 -22.93 -0.03 -2.59
N THR A 69 -24.11 -0.55 -2.26
CA THR A 69 -25.23 -0.62 -3.19
C THR A 69 -26.18 0.55 -2.96
N GLY A 70 -26.51 1.26 -4.04
CA GLY A 70 -27.41 2.40 -4.04
C GLY A 70 -28.75 2.06 -4.69
N GLN A 71 -29.82 2.73 -4.26
CA GLN A 71 -31.18 2.52 -4.79
C GLN A 71 -31.48 3.30 -6.09
N GLY A 72 -30.46 3.75 -6.83
CA GLY A 72 -30.60 4.57 -8.02
C GLY A 72 -30.56 6.07 -7.74
N ALA A 73 -30.68 6.90 -8.79
CA ALA A 73 -30.47 8.35 -8.71
C ALA A 73 -31.51 9.08 -7.83
N ASP A 74 -32.69 8.47 -7.63
CA ASP A 74 -33.84 9.09 -6.95
C ASP A 74 -33.82 8.90 -5.42
N ALA A 75 -33.10 7.90 -4.91
CA ALA A 75 -33.03 7.60 -3.47
C ALA A 75 -31.57 7.47 -3.00
N ARG A 76 -31.11 8.41 -2.16
CA ARG A 76 -29.73 8.46 -1.61
C ARG A 76 -29.49 7.50 -0.44
N MET A 77 -30.12 6.33 -0.45
CA MET A 77 -29.92 5.29 0.57
C MET A 77 -28.81 4.33 0.09
N PHE A 78 -27.80 4.10 0.92
CA PHE A 78 -26.65 3.24 0.59
C PHE A 78 -26.50 2.10 1.61
N LYS A 79 -26.10 0.91 1.14
CA LYS A 79 -25.75 -0.23 2.00
C LYS A 79 -24.34 -0.70 1.66
N THR A 80 -23.42 -0.65 2.63
CA THR A 80 -22.04 -1.13 2.47
C THR A 80 -22.02 -2.64 2.27
N GLN A 81 -21.21 -3.09 1.31
CA GLN A 81 -21.05 -4.49 0.96
C GLN A 81 -19.69 -5.04 1.39
N VAL A 82 -18.65 -4.21 1.30
CA VAL A 82 -17.24 -4.57 1.57
C VAL A 82 -16.45 -3.32 1.89
#